data_AF-A0AAD5UTD5-F1
#
_entry.id   AF-A0AAD5UTD5-F1
#
_cell.length_a   1.000
_cell.length_b   1.000
_cell.length_c   1.000
_cell.angle_alpha   90.00
_cell.angle_beta   90.00
_cell.angle_gamma   90.00
#
_symmetry.space_group_name_H-M   'P 1'
#
loop_
_entity.id
_entity.type
_entity.pdbx_description
1 polymer ?
#
loop_
_entity_poly.entity_id
_entity_poly.type
_entity_poly.pdbx_seq_one_letter_code
_entity_poly.pdbx_strand_id
1 'polypeptide(L)'
;MYLRFVSQADSQRATYKYDNAQYNKRDGIAGLVTTMREWSSKMPQAPSEYDQVRTFLQRLPAHIARDTEKISGIDAEHSRMHEAVTAALKHKSYYHRVELSRKLKLSSTYTDDKSSSEEDNRRRKKNEKEGKTTRDRSLKDQANKFKGPERWDRRERKVRLWRVPRSDSKHQPDNKADKGNPKGRNVS
;
A
#
# COMPACT_ATOMS: atom_id res chain seq x y z
N MET A 1 -42.92 -5.60 -13.69
CA MET A 1 -41.64 -5.62 -12.94
C MET A 1 -41.60 -6.88 -12.11
N TYR A 2 -40.66 -7.80 -12.37
CA TYR A 2 -40.50 -8.98 -11.53
C TYR A 2 -39.71 -8.59 -10.28
N LEU A 3 -40.41 -8.47 -9.14
CA LEU A 3 -39.75 -8.58 -7.84
C LEU A 3 -39.12 -9.97 -7.79
N ARG A 4 -37.79 -10.02 -7.89
CA ARG A 4 -37.06 -11.26 -7.64
C ARG A 4 -37.34 -11.62 -6.18
N PHE A 5 -38.01 -12.74 -5.95
CA PHE A 5 -38.17 -13.31 -4.62
C PHE A 5 -36.78 -13.67 -4.10
N VAL A 6 -36.15 -12.76 -3.37
CA VAL A 6 -34.95 -13.09 -2.60
C VAL A 6 -35.43 -13.99 -1.47
N SER A 7 -34.96 -15.24 -1.46
CA SER A 7 -35.28 -16.16 -0.37
C SER A 7 -34.84 -15.55 0.96
N GLN A 8 -35.69 -15.64 1.98
CA GLN A 8 -35.36 -15.17 3.33
C GLN A 8 -34.08 -15.84 3.87
N ALA A 9 -33.79 -17.08 3.46
CA ALA A 9 -32.56 -17.76 3.83
C ALA A 9 -31.32 -17.09 3.19
N ASP A 10 -31.42 -16.63 1.95
CA ASP A 10 -30.32 -15.98 1.24
C ASP A 10 -30.04 -14.58 1.78
N SER A 11 -31.09 -13.84 2.15
CA SER A 11 -30.93 -12.53 2.78
C SER A 11 -30.26 -12.63 4.14
N GLN A 12 -30.71 -13.55 5.00
CA GLN A 12 -30.08 -13.81 6.30
C GLN A 12 -28.62 -14.24 6.15
N ARG A 13 -28.32 -15.10 5.16
CA ARG A 13 -26.96 -15.51 4.85
C ARG A 13 -26.10 -14.32 4.40
N ALA A 14 -26.64 -13.43 3.58
CA ALA A 14 -25.94 -12.23 3.12
C ALA A 14 -25.61 -11.29 4.29
N THR A 15 -26.57 -11.00 5.16
CA THR A 15 -26.37 -10.22 6.39
C THR A 15 -25.30 -10.85 7.27
N TYR A 16 -25.41 -12.15 7.55
CA TYR A 16 -24.42 -12.87 8.35
C TYR A 16 -23.01 -12.80 7.74
N LYS A 17 -22.88 -12.95 6.42
CA LYS A 17 -21.57 -12.91 5.74
C LYS A 17 -20.97 -11.52 5.69
N TYR A 18 -21.80 -10.50 5.56
CA TYR A 18 -21.38 -9.10 5.64
C TYR A 18 -20.89 -8.75 7.04
N ASP A 19 -21.69 -9.07 8.06
CA ASP A 19 -21.35 -8.77 9.45
C ASP A 19 -20.06 -9.48 9.84
N ASN A 20 -19.84 -10.71 9.38
CA ASN A 20 -18.65 -11.49 9.65
C ASN A 20 -17.51 -11.29 8.63
N ALA A 21 -17.57 -10.28 7.77
CA ALA A 21 -16.46 -9.97 6.87
C ALA A 21 -15.23 -9.56 7.70
N GLN A 22 -14.13 -10.29 7.56
CA GLN A 22 -12.90 -10.05 8.32
C GLN A 22 -11.75 -9.65 7.40
N TYR A 23 -10.86 -8.82 7.94
CA TYR A 23 -9.61 -8.51 7.27
C TYR A 23 -8.72 -9.75 7.17
N ASN A 24 -8.30 -10.07 5.95
CA ASN A 24 -7.28 -11.08 5.68
C ASN A 24 -5.97 -10.39 5.30
N LYS A 25 -4.83 -10.84 5.83
CA LYS A 25 -3.51 -10.33 5.43
C LYS A 25 -3.21 -10.56 3.96
N ARG A 26 -3.69 -11.69 3.39
CA ARG A 26 -3.46 -12.07 1.99
C ARG A 26 -4.14 -11.09 1.03
N ASP A 27 -5.43 -10.83 1.24
CA ASP A 27 -6.23 -10.00 0.33
C ASP A 27 -6.23 -8.52 0.73
N GLY A 28 -5.88 -8.24 1.99
CA GLY A 28 -5.75 -6.92 2.56
C GLY A 28 -7.07 -6.13 2.61
N ILE A 29 -6.93 -4.81 2.53
CA ILE A 29 -8.06 -3.86 2.59
C ILE A 29 -8.98 -4.03 1.37
N ALA A 30 -8.41 -4.26 0.18
CA ALA A 30 -9.18 -4.46 -1.05
C ALA A 30 -10.08 -5.70 -0.96
N GLY A 31 -9.55 -6.81 -0.42
CA GLY A 31 -10.33 -8.02 -0.16
C GLY A 31 -11.51 -7.75 0.77
N LEU A 32 -11.27 -7.10 1.91
CA LEU A 32 -12.33 -6.74 2.87
C LEU A 32 -13.45 -5.93 2.20
N VAL A 33 -13.10 -4.85 1.50
CA VAL A 33 -14.08 -3.98 0.81
C VAL A 33 -14.87 -4.75 -0.25
N THR A 34 -14.19 -5.61 -1.02
CA THR A 34 -14.83 -6.41 -2.06
C THR A 34 -15.84 -7.38 -1.44
N THR A 35 -15.46 -8.04 -0.35
CA THR A 35 -16.32 -8.99 0.37
C THR A 35 -17.54 -8.28 0.96
N MET A 36 -17.34 -7.12 1.60
CA MET A 36 -18.43 -6.31 2.13
C MET A 36 -19.39 -5.87 1.02
N ARG A 37 -18.87 -5.37 -0.11
CA ARG A 37 -19.69 -4.92 -1.25
C ARG A 37 -20.46 -6.07 -1.89
N GLU A 38 -19.84 -7.23 -2.01
CA GLU A 38 -20.47 -8.42 -2.58
C GLU A 38 -21.69 -8.82 -1.74
N TRP A 39 -21.53 -8.94 -0.42
CA TRP A 39 -22.64 -9.37 0.44
C TRP A 39 -23.67 -8.28 0.66
N SER A 40 -23.28 -7.01 0.73
CA SER A 40 -24.24 -5.89 0.84
C SER A 40 -25.14 -5.79 -0.38
N SER A 41 -24.65 -6.15 -1.58
CA SER A 41 -25.46 -6.16 -2.82
C SER A 41 -26.52 -7.26 -2.87
N LYS A 42 -26.35 -8.31 -2.04
CA LYS A 42 -27.27 -9.45 -1.94
C LYS A 42 -28.29 -9.27 -0.82
N MET A 43 -28.19 -8.21 -0.03
CA MET A 43 -29.17 -7.90 1.02
C MET A 43 -30.44 -7.29 0.40
N PRO A 44 -31.63 -7.57 0.98
CA PRO A 44 -32.87 -6.92 0.58
C PRO A 44 -32.82 -5.41 0.76
N GLN A 45 -32.13 -4.96 1.82
CA GLN A 45 -31.85 -3.56 2.10
C GLN A 45 -30.35 -3.39 2.27
N ALA A 46 -29.75 -2.52 1.46
CA ALA A 46 -28.35 -2.21 1.58
C ALA A 46 -28.08 -1.48 2.91
N PRO A 47 -26.96 -1.77 3.58
CA PRO A 47 -26.56 -1.05 4.79
C PRO A 47 -26.33 0.43 4.48
N SER A 48 -26.61 1.29 5.46
CA SER A 48 -26.38 2.73 5.34
C SER A 48 -24.89 3.04 5.14
N GLU A 49 -24.56 4.20 4.60
CA GLU A 49 -23.16 4.60 4.43
C GLU A 49 -22.43 4.65 5.79
N TYR A 50 -23.10 5.13 6.82
CA TYR A 50 -22.62 5.10 8.21
C TYR A 50 -22.26 3.67 8.65
N ASP A 51 -23.17 2.71 8.47
CA ASP A 51 -22.95 1.32 8.89
C ASP A 51 -21.80 0.67 8.11
N GLN A 52 -21.67 1.01 6.82
CA GLN A 52 -20.57 0.54 5.99
C GLN A 52 -19.22 1.03 6.49
N VAL A 53 -19.09 2.32 6.78
CA VAL A 53 -17.84 2.90 7.29
C VAL A 53 -17.54 2.37 8.68
N ARG A 54 -18.53 2.34 9.58
CA ARG A 54 -18.40 1.81 10.94
C ARG A 54 -17.92 0.37 10.93
N THR A 55 -18.57 -0.49 10.15
CA THR A 55 -18.19 -1.91 10.03
C THR A 55 -16.80 -2.03 9.42
N PHE A 56 -16.47 -1.26 8.40
CA PHE A 56 -15.15 -1.26 7.79
C PHE A 56 -14.04 -0.93 8.80
N LEU A 57 -14.19 0.15 9.57
CA LEU A 57 -13.22 0.55 10.59
C LEU A 57 -13.07 -0.51 11.69
N GLN A 58 -14.17 -1.09 12.16
CA GLN A 58 -14.15 -2.16 13.17
C GLN A 58 -13.48 -3.45 12.69
N ARG A 59 -13.53 -3.73 11.38
CA ARG A 59 -12.95 -4.96 10.79
C ARG A 59 -11.50 -4.79 10.35
N LEU A 60 -10.96 -3.57 10.38
CA LEU A 60 -9.54 -3.32 10.11
C LEU A 60 -8.65 -3.77 11.26
N PRO A 61 -7.36 -4.08 11.00
CA PRO A 61 -6.38 -4.27 12.05
C PRO A 61 -6.29 -3.02 12.95
N ALA A 62 -6.27 -3.22 14.26
CA ALA A 62 -6.40 -2.14 15.25
C ALA A 62 -5.41 -0.98 15.06
N HIS A 63 -4.18 -1.24 14.61
CA HIS A 63 -3.20 -0.19 14.32
C HIS A 63 -3.59 0.66 13.10
N ILE A 64 -4.13 0.05 12.05
CA ILE A 64 -4.61 0.79 10.86
C ILE A 64 -5.89 1.56 11.20
N ALA A 65 -6.83 0.94 11.92
CA ALA A 65 -8.08 1.57 12.32
C ALA A 65 -7.82 2.83 13.16
N ARG A 66 -7.00 2.72 14.21
CA ARG A 66 -6.63 3.85 15.08
C ARG A 66 -5.96 4.99 14.32
N ASP A 67 -5.07 4.69 13.39
CA ASP A 67 -4.40 5.73 12.60
C ASP A 67 -5.35 6.37 11.58
N THR A 68 -6.29 5.60 11.05
CA THR A 68 -7.31 6.10 10.13
C THR A 68 -8.22 7.09 10.85
N GLU A 69 -8.69 6.74 12.05
CA GLU A 69 -9.51 7.62 12.89
C GLU A 69 -8.70 8.84 13.37
N LYS A 70 -7.58 8.63 14.07
CA LYS A 70 -6.88 9.71 14.78
C LYS A 70 -6.05 10.62 13.89
N ILE A 71 -5.39 10.07 12.87
CA ILE A 71 -4.45 10.85 12.04
C ILE A 71 -5.17 11.43 10.84
N SER A 72 -6.11 10.69 10.25
CA SER A 72 -6.84 11.16 9.06
C SER A 72 -8.19 11.80 9.39
N GLY A 73 -8.64 11.76 10.65
CA GLY A 73 -9.92 12.33 11.07
C GLY A 73 -11.11 11.64 10.41
N ILE A 74 -10.96 10.34 10.09
CA ILE A 74 -12.01 9.57 9.43
C ILE A 74 -12.89 8.94 10.49
N ASP A 75 -14.16 9.36 10.51
CA ASP A 75 -15.18 8.85 11.42
C ASP A 75 -16.39 8.36 10.62
N ALA A 76 -17.12 7.39 11.18
CA ALA A 76 -18.31 6.85 10.53
C ALA A 76 -19.42 7.90 10.30
N GLU A 77 -19.46 8.95 11.12
CA GLU A 77 -20.49 10.01 11.05
C GLU A 77 -20.26 11.01 9.91
N HIS A 78 -19.00 11.30 9.58
CA HIS A 78 -18.63 12.42 8.72
C HIS A 78 -17.90 12.00 7.44
N SER A 79 -17.44 10.75 7.36
CA SER A 79 -16.63 10.29 6.24
C SER A 79 -17.38 9.33 5.34
N ARG A 80 -17.02 9.36 4.05
CA ARG A 80 -17.54 8.40 3.08
C ARG A 80 -16.70 7.13 3.04
N MET A 81 -17.29 6.04 2.58
CA MET A 81 -16.59 4.75 2.44
C MET A 81 -15.30 4.86 1.61
N HIS A 82 -15.33 5.63 0.52
CA HIS A 82 -14.15 5.85 -0.32
C HIS A 82 -13.01 6.57 0.43
N GLU A 83 -13.33 7.55 1.28
CA GLU A 83 -12.36 8.29 2.07
C GLU A 83 -11.72 7.38 3.13
N ALA A 84 -12.54 6.57 3.80
CA ALA A 84 -12.04 5.60 4.77
C ALA A 84 -11.10 4.57 4.13
N VAL A 85 -11.44 4.06 2.94
CA VAL A 85 -10.59 3.09 2.22
C VAL A 85 -9.27 3.72 1.79
N THR A 86 -9.30 4.94 1.26
CA THR A 86 -8.08 5.64 0.80
C THR A 86 -7.14 5.97 1.96
N ALA A 87 -7.68 6.43 3.10
CA ALA A 87 -6.91 6.66 4.32
C ALA A 87 -6.28 5.37 4.87
N ALA A 88 -7.06 4.28 4.96
CA ALA A 88 -6.56 2.99 5.43
C ALA A 88 -5.44 2.43 4.51
N LEU A 89 -5.57 2.59 3.19
CA LEU A 89 -4.52 2.19 2.23
C LEU A 89 -3.24 3.01 2.40
N LYS A 90 -3.35 4.32 2.64
CA LYS A 90 -2.21 5.19 2.91
C LYS A 90 -1.44 4.71 4.14
N HIS A 91 -2.12 4.41 5.23
CA HIS A 91 -1.49 3.89 6.45
C HIS A 91 -0.89 2.50 6.26
N LYS A 92 -1.58 1.58 5.58
CA LYS A 92 -1.01 0.26 5.22
C LYS A 92 0.32 0.41 4.48
N SER A 93 0.39 1.31 3.50
CA SER A 93 1.61 1.57 2.72
C SER A 93 2.74 2.18 3.58
N TYR A 94 2.39 3.02 4.55
CA TYR A 94 3.34 3.58 5.51
C TYR A 94 3.98 2.47 6.37
N TYR A 95 3.15 1.62 6.99
CA TYR A 95 3.64 0.50 7.80
C TYR A 95 4.53 -0.45 7.01
N HIS A 96 4.13 -0.79 5.78
CA HIS A 96 4.92 -1.67 4.92
C HIS A 96 6.32 -1.08 4.65
N ARG A 97 6.42 0.22 4.37
CA ARG A 97 7.72 0.88 4.18
C ARG A 97 8.57 0.88 5.44
N VAL A 98 7.98 1.20 6.59
CA VAL A 98 8.69 1.19 7.88
C VAL A 98 9.21 -0.20 8.21
N GLU A 99 8.42 -1.25 7.96
CA GLU A 99 8.82 -2.63 8.19
C GLU A 99 9.99 -3.06 7.29
N LEU A 100 9.95 -2.73 6.00
CA LEU A 100 11.05 -2.99 5.07
C LEU A 100 12.33 -2.25 5.49
N SER A 101 12.23 -0.97 5.88
CA SER A 101 13.38 -0.20 6.36
C SER A 101 14.00 -0.79 7.63
N ARG A 102 13.19 -1.32 8.55
CA ARG A 102 13.69 -1.99 9.76
C ARG A 102 14.45 -3.27 9.41
N LYS A 103 13.92 -4.08 8.49
CA LYS A 103 14.58 -5.33 8.05
C LYS A 103 15.93 -5.07 7.37
N LEU A 104 16.02 -4.04 6.53
CA LEU A 104 17.27 -3.66 5.85
C LEU A 104 18.35 -3.16 6.82
N LYS A 105 17.97 -2.38 7.84
CA LYS A 105 18.91 -1.91 8.88
C LYS A 105 19.49 -3.08 9.68
N LEU A 106 18.67 -4.07 10.02
CA LEU A 106 19.10 -5.25 10.78
C LEU A 106 20.01 -6.18 9.95
N SER A 107 19.79 -6.30 8.63
CA SER A 107 20.68 -7.09 7.77
C SER A 107 22.02 -6.40 7.50
N SER A 108 22.08 -5.07 7.58
CA SER A 108 23.31 -4.31 7.31
C SER A 108 24.35 -4.39 8.42
N THR A 109 23.95 -4.68 9.67
CA THR A 109 24.87 -4.72 10.82
C THR A 109 25.50 -6.08 11.05
N TYR A 110 25.27 -7.07 10.18
CA TYR A 110 25.75 -8.45 10.37
C TYR A 110 26.94 -8.82 9.47
N THR A 111 27.41 -7.93 8.60
CA THR A 111 28.49 -8.24 7.64
C THR A 111 29.80 -7.49 7.83
N ASP A 112 29.90 -6.55 8.77
CA ASP A 112 31.11 -5.71 8.92
C ASP A 112 32.11 -6.14 10.02
N ASP A 113 31.83 -7.18 10.79
CA ASP A 113 32.73 -7.61 11.88
C ASP A 113 33.79 -8.66 11.49
N LYS A 114 33.94 -9.01 10.19
CA LYS A 114 34.97 -9.96 9.74
C LYS A 114 36.01 -9.42 8.75
N SER A 115 35.94 -8.14 8.36
CA SER A 115 36.93 -7.55 7.42
C SER A 115 37.85 -6.49 8.04
N SER A 116 37.71 -6.19 9.35
CA SER A 116 38.44 -5.10 10.01
C SER A 116 39.41 -5.56 11.10
N SER A 117 40.15 -6.67 10.87
CA SER A 117 41.28 -7.03 11.76
C SER A 117 42.59 -7.36 11.04
N GLU A 118 42.60 -7.51 9.70
CA GLU A 118 43.85 -7.72 8.95
C GLU A 118 44.47 -6.44 8.36
N GLU A 119 43.70 -5.38 8.15
CA GLU A 119 44.22 -4.18 7.47
C GLU A 119 44.89 -3.18 8.44
N ASP A 120 44.51 -3.19 9.73
CA ASP A 120 45.10 -2.31 10.75
C ASP A 120 46.48 -2.79 11.24
N ASN A 121 46.80 -4.08 11.08
CA ASN A 121 48.14 -4.60 11.43
C ASN A 121 49.22 -4.30 10.38
N ARG A 122 48.84 -3.90 9.16
CA ARG A 122 49.82 -3.51 8.12
C ARG A 122 50.29 -2.06 8.25
N ARG A 123 49.49 -1.16 8.80
CA ARG A 123 49.85 0.26 8.94
C ARG A 123 50.79 0.54 10.12
N ARG A 124 50.75 -0.28 11.19
CA ARG A 124 51.64 -0.09 12.36
C ARG A 124 53.10 -0.47 12.11
N LYS A 125 53.41 -1.32 11.12
CA LYS A 125 54.81 -1.69 10.82
C LYS A 125 55.56 -0.72 9.89
N LYS A 126 54.89 0.29 9.30
CA LYS A 126 55.53 1.21 8.34
C LYS A 126 56.04 2.52 8.95
N ASN A 127 55.71 2.82 10.20
CA ASN A 127 56.01 4.13 10.82
C ASN A 127 57.25 4.14 11.73
N GLU A 128 58.05 3.09 11.75
CA GLU A 128 59.24 2.99 12.64
C GLU A 128 60.58 3.22 11.94
N LYS A 129 60.59 3.60 10.65
CA LYS A 129 61.84 3.74 9.86
C LYS A 129 62.20 5.14 9.36
N GLU A 130 61.40 6.17 9.62
CA GLU A 130 61.69 7.51 9.11
C GLU A 130 61.60 8.56 10.23
N GLY A 131 62.39 8.32 11.28
CA GLY A 131 62.83 9.38 12.16
C GLY A 131 64.12 10.00 11.59
N LYS A 132 64.09 11.34 11.45
CA LYS A 132 65.20 12.31 11.25
C LYS A 132 65.22 12.95 9.86
N THR A 133 64.79 14.22 9.76
CA THR A 133 65.68 15.41 9.64
C THR A 133 64.88 16.72 9.54
N THR A 134 65.40 17.77 10.22
CA THR A 134 65.31 19.23 9.92
C THR A 134 63.90 19.87 9.81
N ARG A 135 63.42 20.67 10.77
CA ARG A 135 63.86 22.02 11.21
C ARG A 135 63.99 23.04 10.07
N ASP A 136 63.30 24.16 10.26
CA ASP A 136 63.39 25.48 9.61
C ASP A 136 62.71 25.74 8.25
N ARG A 137 61.73 26.67 8.33
CA ARG A 137 61.26 27.71 7.38
C ARG A 137 59.75 27.66 7.23
N SER A 138 59.01 28.74 7.09
CA SER A 138 59.20 30.18 7.25
C SER A 138 57.79 30.74 7.03
N LEU A 139 57.47 31.82 7.70
CA LEU A 139 56.28 32.66 7.46
C LEU A 139 56.10 33.03 5.98
N LYS A 140 54.83 33.35 5.63
CA LYS A 140 54.25 33.78 4.33
C LYS A 140 53.62 32.61 3.58
N ASP A 141 52.32 32.56 3.32
CA ASP A 141 51.53 33.61 2.68
C ASP A 141 50.08 33.71 3.20
N GLN A 142 49.67 34.96 3.36
CA GLN A 142 48.29 35.39 3.40
C GLN A 142 47.70 35.41 1.99
N ALA A 143 46.37 35.49 1.94
CA ALA A 143 45.54 35.98 0.84
C ALA A 143 45.12 34.96 -0.23
N ASN A 144 43.95 34.36 0.00
CA ASN A 144 42.85 34.60 -0.95
C ASN A 144 41.50 34.57 -0.23
N LYS A 145 41.01 35.78 0.10
CA LYS A 145 39.59 36.07 0.21
C LYS A 145 39.05 36.11 -1.23
N PHE A 146 37.91 35.49 -1.53
CA PHE A 146 36.70 36.18 -2.02
C PHE A 146 35.60 35.21 -2.48
N LYS A 147 34.36 35.58 -2.11
CA LYS A 147 33.05 35.25 -2.72
C LYS A 147 32.65 33.77 -2.66
N GLY A 148 31.60 33.37 -1.96
CA GLY A 148 30.30 34.00 -1.80
C GLY A 148 29.21 32.98 -2.20
N PRO A 149 28.00 33.06 -1.64
CA PRO A 149 27.08 31.93 -1.47
C PRO A 149 26.06 31.77 -2.63
N GLU A 150 25.15 30.79 -2.45
CA GLU A 150 23.90 30.56 -3.21
C GLU A 150 23.97 29.74 -4.50
N ARG A 151 23.38 28.54 -4.45
CA ARG A 151 22.08 28.32 -5.13
C ARG A 151 21.47 26.98 -4.74
N TRP A 152 20.43 27.06 -3.91
CA TRP A 152 19.35 26.08 -3.86
C TRP A 152 18.33 26.46 -4.93
N ASP A 153 18.28 25.73 -6.03
CA ASP A 153 17.15 25.62 -6.97
C ASP A 153 17.58 24.50 -7.96
N ARG A 154 16.77 23.60 -8.49
CA ARG A 154 15.34 23.59 -8.69
C ARG A 154 14.94 22.15 -9.03
N ARG A 155 13.75 21.79 -8.59
CA ARG A 155 12.97 20.61 -9.01
C ARG A 155 13.01 20.46 -10.53
N GLU A 156 13.29 19.26 -11.04
CA GLU A 156 12.56 18.75 -12.21
C GLU A 156 12.21 17.27 -12.04
N ARG A 157 10.91 17.08 -11.83
CA ARG A 157 10.22 15.80 -11.82
C ARG A 157 10.21 15.27 -13.25
N LYS A 158 10.91 14.17 -13.52
CA LYS A 158 10.63 13.34 -14.70
C LYS A 158 9.35 12.56 -14.45
N VAL A 159 8.22 13.15 -14.85
CA VAL A 159 6.93 12.43 -14.96
C VAL A 159 7.03 11.56 -16.21
N ARG A 160 7.19 10.25 -16.01
CA ARG A 160 7.00 9.23 -17.06
C ARG A 160 5.50 9.19 -17.39
N LEU A 161 5.10 9.78 -18.52
CA LEU A 161 3.84 9.47 -19.19
C LEU A 161 3.87 7.99 -19.61
N TRP A 162 3.10 7.14 -18.92
CA TRP A 162 2.73 5.84 -19.45
C TRP A 162 1.55 6.03 -20.39
N ARG A 163 1.80 5.86 -21.69
CA ARG A 163 0.76 5.65 -22.72
C ARG A 163 -0.02 4.39 -22.37
N VAL A 164 -1.32 4.54 -22.21
CA VAL A 164 -2.29 3.43 -22.18
C VAL A 164 -2.47 2.92 -23.62
N PRO A 165 -2.34 1.61 -23.91
CA PRO A 165 -2.71 1.07 -25.20
C PRO A 165 -4.24 1.06 -25.33
N ARG A 166 -4.71 1.63 -26.44
CA ARG A 166 -6.09 1.74 -26.88
C ARG A 166 -6.46 0.43 -27.59
N SER A 167 -7.29 -0.40 -26.98
CA SER A 167 -7.81 -1.63 -27.57
C SER A 167 -9.31 -1.51 -27.79
N ASP A 168 -9.69 -0.91 -28.92
CA ASP A 168 -11.03 -1.02 -29.49
C ASP A 168 -10.92 -1.86 -30.77
N SER A 169 -11.04 -3.18 -30.60
CA SER A 169 -11.23 -4.11 -31.71
C SER A 169 -12.70 -4.51 -31.76
N LYS A 170 -13.35 -4.06 -32.84
CA LYS A 170 -14.66 -4.48 -33.30
C LYS A 170 -14.64 -5.98 -33.58
N HIS A 171 -15.62 -6.74 -33.10
CA HIS A 171 -16.25 -7.83 -33.87
C HIS A 171 -17.55 -8.28 -33.17
N GLN A 172 -18.68 -7.92 -33.79
CA GLN A 172 -19.88 -8.77 -33.75
C GLN A 172 -19.58 -10.03 -34.57
N PRO A 173 -20.19 -11.16 -34.21
CA PRO A 173 -21.07 -11.75 -35.20
C PRO A 173 -22.47 -12.10 -34.68
N ASP A 174 -23.40 -11.92 -35.61
CA ASP A 174 -24.77 -12.38 -35.62
C ASP A 174 -24.91 -13.91 -35.56
N ASN A 175 -26.17 -14.33 -35.36
CA ASN A 175 -26.78 -15.62 -35.72
C ASN A 175 -26.52 -16.76 -34.72
N LYS A 176 -27.51 -17.55 -34.29
CA LYS A 176 -28.68 -18.08 -35.00
C LYS A 176 -29.72 -18.59 -33.98
N ALA A 177 -30.97 -18.57 -34.42
CA ALA A 177 -32.11 -19.21 -33.80
C ALA A 177 -31.86 -20.69 -33.44
N ASP A 178 -32.41 -21.13 -32.31
CA ASP A 178 -32.89 -22.50 -32.18
C ASP A 178 -34.35 -22.51 -31.73
N LYS A 179 -35.16 -23.21 -32.52
CA LYS A 179 -36.59 -23.45 -32.36
C LYS A 179 -36.71 -24.90 -31.87
N GLY A 180 -37.43 -25.14 -30.78
CA GLY A 180 -37.81 -26.51 -30.40
C GLY A 180 -38.36 -26.57 -28.98
N ASN A 181 -39.61 -26.15 -28.76
CA ASN A 181 -40.84 -26.95 -28.76
C ASN A 181 -41.09 -27.72 -27.44
N PRO A 182 -42.29 -27.59 -26.84
CA PRO A 182 -42.65 -28.18 -25.55
C PRO A 182 -43.30 -29.56 -25.71
N LYS A 183 -43.28 -30.40 -24.67
CA LYS A 183 -44.37 -31.33 -24.31
C LYS A 183 -44.03 -32.19 -23.08
N GLY A 184 -44.85 -32.02 -22.05
CA GLY A 184 -45.55 -33.11 -21.34
C GLY A 184 -44.75 -34.03 -20.40
N ARG A 185 -45.21 -34.14 -19.15
CA ARG A 185 -46.10 -35.24 -18.71
C ARG A 185 -46.49 -35.10 -17.24
N ASN A 186 -47.81 -35.13 -17.03
CA ASN A 186 -48.45 -35.58 -15.80
C ASN A 186 -48.09 -37.05 -15.53
N VAL A 187 -47.84 -37.38 -14.26
CA VAL A 187 -48.04 -38.70 -13.64
C VAL A 187 -48.38 -38.36 -12.18
N SER A 188 -49.67 -38.29 -11.86
CA SER A 188 -50.45 -39.29 -11.10
C SER A 188 -50.06 -39.36 -9.62
#